data_AF-A0A560WMM7-F1
#
_entry.id   AF-A0A560WMM7-F1
#
_cell.length_a   1.000
_cell.length_b   1.000
_cell.length_c   1.000
_cell.angle_alpha   90.00
_cell.angle_beta   90.00
_cell.angle_gamma   90.00
#
_symmetry.space_group_name_H-M   'P 1'
#
loop_
_entity.id
_entity.type
_entity.pdbx_description
1 polymer ?
#
loop_
_entity_poly.entity_id
_entity_poly.type
_entity_poly.pdbx_seq_one_letter_code
_entity_poly.pdbx_strand_id
1 'polypeptide(L)' 'MTGRTDSGREGRSMPSREQPHQGAPPPDAVADVVTRFEAYARARAARDSLLPAARTGPRQEEHAFAALQAAVTRLRDGLR' A
#
# COMPACT_ATOMS: atom_id res chain seq x y z
N MET A 1 -39.93 -27.89 -47.27
CA MET A 1 -39.07 -26.68 -47.39
C MET A 1 -39.89 -25.49 -46.93
N THR A 2 -39.66 -25.04 -45.69
CA THR A 2 -39.99 -23.75 -45.05
C THR A 2 -39.82 -24.01 -43.56
N GLY A 3 -39.21 -23.19 -42.71
CA GLY A 3 -38.38 -22.01 -42.84
C GLY A 3 -37.52 -22.02 -41.56
N ARG A 4 -36.24 -21.70 -41.74
CA ARG A 4 -35.18 -21.80 -40.73
C ARG A 4 -35.43 -20.79 -39.61
N THR A 5 -35.08 -21.21 -38.40
CA THR A 5 -35.04 -20.48 -37.13
C THR A 5 -34.30 -19.14 -37.23
N ASP A 6 -34.93 -18.05 -36.82
CA ASP A 6 -34.22 -16.85 -36.36
C ASP A 6 -35.10 -16.12 -35.34
N SER A 7 -34.65 -16.08 -34.10
CA SER A 7 -34.98 -15.04 -33.13
C SER A 7 -33.87 -15.10 -32.10
N GLY A 8 -32.81 -14.37 -32.44
CA GLY A 8 -31.66 -14.13 -31.59
C GLY A 8 -32.09 -13.82 -30.17
N ARG A 9 -31.75 -14.74 -29.27
CA ARG A 9 -31.65 -14.45 -27.85
C ARG A 9 -30.46 -13.52 -27.71
N GLU A 10 -30.71 -12.22 -27.89
CA GLU A 10 -29.82 -11.16 -27.44
C GLU A 10 -29.79 -11.25 -25.91
N GLY A 11 -28.96 -12.17 -25.41
CA GLY A 11 -28.34 -12.03 -24.12
C GLY A 11 -27.58 -10.72 -24.18
N ARG A 12 -28.25 -9.63 -23.82
CA ARG A 12 -27.63 -8.36 -23.47
C ARG A 12 -26.85 -8.64 -22.20
N SER A 13 -25.73 -9.34 -22.36
CA SER A 13 -24.66 -9.43 -21.40
C SER A 13 -24.33 -7.99 -21.08
N MET A 14 -24.79 -7.58 -19.90
CA MET A 14 -24.34 -6.38 -19.24
C MET A 14 -22.82 -6.31 -19.44
N PRO A 15 -22.23 -5.19 -19.88
CA PRO A 15 -20.80 -5.05 -19.78
C PRO A 15 -20.51 -5.22 -18.30
N SER A 16 -19.91 -6.36 -17.95
CA SER A 16 -19.31 -6.57 -16.65
C SER A 16 -18.45 -5.35 -16.44
N ARG A 17 -18.92 -4.47 -15.58
CA ARG A 17 -18.17 -3.32 -15.11
C ARG A 17 -17.00 -3.98 -14.41
N GLU A 18 -15.93 -4.23 -15.14
CA GLU A 18 -14.62 -4.44 -14.55
C GLU A 18 -14.40 -3.17 -13.77
N GLN A 19 -14.83 -3.20 -12.51
CA GLN A 19 -14.46 -2.22 -11.54
C GLN A 19 -12.94 -2.30 -11.55
N PRO A 20 -12.23 -1.25 -12.02
CA PRO A 20 -10.79 -1.21 -11.82
C PRO A 20 -10.61 -1.43 -10.33
N HIS A 21 -9.72 -2.34 -9.96
CA HIS A 21 -9.57 -2.85 -8.60
C HIS A 21 -9.40 -1.69 -7.61
N GLN A 22 -10.50 -1.14 -7.11
CA GLN A 22 -10.53 -0.07 -6.14
C GLN A 22 -10.54 -0.76 -4.78
N GLY A 23 -9.38 -0.86 -4.15
CA GLY A 23 -9.34 -1.19 -2.72
C GLY A 23 -8.13 -1.95 -2.22
N ALA A 24 -7.28 -2.49 -3.10
CA ALA A 24 -6.03 -3.11 -2.64
C ALA A 24 -4.86 -2.13 -2.88
N PRO A 25 -4.18 -1.66 -1.82
CA PRO A 25 -2.95 -0.93 -2.01
C PRO A 25 -1.94 -1.86 -2.70
N PRO A 26 -1.00 -1.32 -3.50
CA PRO A 26 0.07 -2.13 -4.05
C PRO A 26 0.74 -2.91 -2.89
N PRO A 27 0.96 -4.23 -3.00
CA PRO A 27 1.57 -5.02 -1.93
C PRO A 27 2.92 -4.41 -1.48
N ASP A 28 3.62 -3.76 -2.40
CA ASP A 28 4.88 -3.05 -2.17
C ASP A 28 4.72 -1.83 -1.23
N ALA A 29 3.56 -1.17 -1.21
CA ALA A 29 3.33 0.02 -0.38
C ALA A 29 3.18 -0.35 1.11
N VAL A 30 2.52 -1.48 1.41
CA VAL A 30 2.43 -2.01 2.77
C VAL A 30 3.80 -2.48 3.25
N ALA A 31 4.55 -3.19 2.39
CA ALA A 31 5.90 -3.63 2.71
C ALA A 31 6.87 -2.47 2.99
N ASP A 32 6.78 -1.38 2.22
CA ASP A 32 7.58 -0.16 2.47
C ASP A 32 7.22 0.46 3.83
N VAL A 33 5.93 0.57 4.18
CA VAL A 33 5.51 1.08 5.50
C VAL A 33 6.07 0.23 6.64
N VAL A 34 5.96 -1.10 6.56
CA VAL A 34 6.51 -2.01 7.58
C VAL A 34 8.03 -1.83 7.71
N THR A 35 8.73 -1.79 6.58
CA THR A 35 10.20 -1.59 6.56
C THR A 35 10.60 -0.25 7.21
N ARG A 36 9.90 0.85 6.90
CA ARG A 36 10.18 2.15 7.53
C ARG A 36 9.83 2.17 9.01
N PHE A 37 8.76 1.47 9.40
CA PHE A 37 8.37 1.36 10.80
C PHE A 37 9.43 0.64 11.63
N GLU A 38 9.95 -0.49 11.16
CA GLU A 38 11.03 -1.21 11.83
C GLU A 38 12.29 -0.36 11.97
N ALA A 39 12.66 0.39 10.93
CA ALA A 39 13.79 1.31 10.96
C ALA A 39 13.62 2.41 12.01
N TYR A 40 12.43 3.02 12.07
CA TYR A 40 12.08 4.01 13.10
C TYR A 40 12.11 3.40 14.51
N ALA A 41 11.48 2.24 14.71
CA ALA A 41 11.44 1.56 16.00
C ALA A 41 12.85 1.23 16.51
N ARG A 42 13.74 0.78 15.61
CA ARG A 42 15.15 0.53 15.94
C ARG A 42 15.87 1.82 16.33
N ALA A 43 15.72 2.89 15.54
CA ALA A 43 16.33 4.19 15.85
C ALA A 43 15.83 4.75 17.18
N ARG A 44 14.55 4.55 17.50
CA ARG A 44 13.95 4.95 18.77
C ARG A 44 14.51 4.16 19.96
N ALA A 45 14.52 2.83 19.85
CA ALA A 45 15.06 1.95 20.89
C ALA A 45 16.56 2.21 21.15
N ALA A 46 17.31 2.46 20.08
CA ALA A 46 18.71 2.82 20.17
C ALA A 46 18.91 4.21 20.81
N ARG A 47 18.04 5.20 20.55
CA ARG A 47 18.12 6.50 21.24
C ARG A 47 17.90 6.36 22.74
N ASP A 48 16.93 5.54 23.13
CA ASP A 48 16.60 5.29 24.53
C ASP A 48 17.62 4.31 25.19
N SER A 49 18.68 3.89 24.47
CA SER A 49 19.72 3.01 24.98
C SER A 49 20.65 3.69 25.99
N LEU A 50 20.92 2.93 27.06
CA LEU A 50 21.91 3.29 28.08
C LEU A 50 23.35 3.13 27.59
N LEU A 51 23.58 2.33 26.56
CA LEU A 51 24.90 2.11 25.96
C LEU A 51 25.24 3.27 25.01
N PRO A 52 26.26 4.10 25.31
CA PRO A 52 26.58 5.27 24.49
C PRO A 52 26.93 4.90 23.04
N ALA A 53 27.61 3.77 22.84
CA ALA A 53 27.98 3.27 21.51
C ALA A 53 26.80 2.80 20.65
N ALA A 54 25.66 2.47 21.28
CA ALA A 54 24.44 2.07 20.60
C ALA A 54 23.44 3.22 20.44
N ARG A 55 23.79 4.43 20.93
CA ARG A 55 22.85 5.54 20.98
C ARG A 55 22.74 6.23 19.62
N THR A 56 21.60 6.10 18.97
CA THR A 56 21.28 6.90 17.79
C THR A 56 21.09 8.36 18.17
N GLY A 57 21.65 9.26 17.36
CA GLY A 57 21.45 10.70 17.54
C GLY A 57 19.99 11.12 17.24
N PRO A 58 19.50 12.22 17.82
CA PRO A 58 18.14 12.73 17.60
C PRO A 58 17.78 12.90 16.11
N ARG A 59 18.73 13.40 15.32
CA ARG A 59 18.57 13.59 13.86
C ARG A 59 18.32 12.28 13.11
N GLN A 60 18.86 11.16 13.59
CA GLN A 60 18.69 9.85 12.93
C GLN A 60 17.26 9.32 13.13
N GLU A 61 16.71 9.48 14.33
CA GLU A 61 15.31 9.13 14.61
C GLU A 61 14.35 10.02 13.83
N GLU A 62 14.58 11.34 13.83
CA GLU A 62 13.75 12.30 13.09
C GLU A 62 13.71 11.97 11.60
N HIS A 63 14.87 11.64 11.00
CA HIS A 63 14.94 11.21 9.61
C HIS A 63 14.16 9.90 9.36
N ALA A 64 14.30 8.90 10.25
CA ALA A 64 13.55 7.65 10.14
C ALA A 64 12.03 7.86 10.30
N PHE A 65 11.62 8.79 11.17
CA PHE A 65 10.22 9.16 11.35
C PHE A 65 9.64 9.86 10.12
N ALA A 66 10.36 10.84 9.55
CA ALA A 66 9.95 11.52 8.32
C ALA A 66 9.80 10.53 7.15
N ALA A 67 10.72 9.56 7.05
CA ALA A 67 10.67 8.49 6.06
C ALA A 67 9.42 7.59 6.22
N LEU A 68 9.05 7.26 7.46
CA LEU A 68 7.82 6.52 7.77
C LEU A 68 6.56 7.33 7.39
N GLN A 69 6.50 8.62 7.74
CA GLN A 69 5.38 9.48 7.40
C GLN A 69 5.16 9.59 5.87
N ALA A 70 6.25 9.68 5.11
CA ALA A 70 6.19 9.69 3.65
C ALA A 70 5.63 8.38 3.08
N ALA A 71 6.03 7.22 3.64
CA ALA A 71 5.51 5.92 3.22
C ALA A 71 4.00 5.77 3.52
N VAL A 72 3.56 6.18 4.70
CA VAL A 72 2.13 6.16 5.07
C VAL A 72 1.30 7.09 4.17
N THR A 73 1.85 8.26 3.82
CA THR A 73 1.20 9.19 2.89
C THR A 73 1.01 8.56 1.51
N ARG A 74 2.06 7.95 0.94
CA ARG A 74 1.99 7.22 -0.33
C ARG A 74 0.98 6.07 -0.28
N LEU A 75 0.96 5.30 0.80
CA LEU A 75 -0.01 4.22 0.98
C LEU A 75 -1.44 4.76 0.97
N ARG A 76 -1.72 5.82 1.73
CA ARG A 76 -3.05 6.47 1.76
C ARG A 76 -3.45 7.01 0.41
N ASP A 77 -2.54 7.64 -0.30
CA ASP A 77 -2.82 8.26 -1.60
C ASP A 77 -3.03 7.20 -2.68
N GLY A 78 -2.40 6.02 -2.57
CA GLY A 78 -2.68 4.85 -3.41
C GLY A 78 -3.97 4.10 -3.06
N LEU A 79 -4.62 4.43 -1.94
CA LEU A 79 -5.91 3.88 -1.52
C LEU A 79 -7.12 4.78 -1.89
N ARG A 80 -6.86 5.99 -2.38
CA ARG A 80 -7.87 6.98 -2.78
C ARG A 80 -8.14 6.92 -4.27
#